data_AF-A0A6P4DHA7-F1
#
_entry.id   AF-A0A6P4DHA7-F1
#
_cell.length_a   1.000
_cell.length_b   1.000
_cell.length_c   1.000
_cell.angle_alpha   90.00
_cell.angle_beta   90.00
_cell.angle_gamma   90.00
#
_symmetry.space_group_name_H-M   'P 1'
#
loop_
_entity.id
_entity.type
_entity.pdbx_description
1 polymer ?
#
loop_
_entity_poly.entity_id
_entity_poly.type
_entity_poly.pdbx_seq_one_letter_code
_entity_poly.pdbx_strand_id
1 'polypeptide(L)'
;MRRPQHHPLRCCMQKNRTDKNIHHHPPMGGLPDDLVIFILSKLSSSVTSPSDFINVLLTCKRLNRLALDRLVLSKLGARAFAVKPKNWSDSTDRFLRRCVTAGNVEACYTLGMVSLHPPQHSNKS
;
A
#
# COMPACT_ATOMS: atom_id res chain seq x y z
N MET A 1 -40.78 33.23 -7.39
CA MET A 1 -40.24 32.84 -6.08
C MET A 1 -39.40 31.59 -6.23
N ARG A 2 -38.09 31.66 -5.98
CA ARG A 2 -37.13 30.54 -6.12
C ARG A 2 -37.14 29.69 -4.83
N ARG A 3 -37.23 28.37 -4.93
CA ARG A 3 -36.90 27.45 -3.83
C ARG A 3 -35.46 26.95 -3.98
N PRO A 4 -34.63 26.90 -2.92
CA PRO A 4 -33.30 26.33 -2.97
C PRO A 4 -33.34 24.80 -2.81
N GLN A 5 -32.59 24.08 -3.64
CA GLN A 5 -32.33 22.65 -3.52
C GLN A 5 -31.14 22.45 -2.55
N HIS A 6 -31.41 21.96 -1.35
CA HIS A 6 -30.38 21.53 -0.41
C HIS A 6 -30.07 20.05 -0.71
N HIS A 7 -28.92 19.77 -1.33
CA HIS A 7 -28.44 18.40 -1.45
C HIS A 7 -27.93 17.91 -0.08
N PRO A 8 -28.34 16.71 0.38
CA PRO A 8 -27.84 16.18 1.63
C PRO A 8 -26.38 15.77 1.45
N LEU A 9 -25.50 16.39 2.25
CA LEU A 9 -24.15 15.91 2.47
C LEU A 9 -24.22 14.45 2.92
N ARG A 10 -23.61 13.56 2.15
CA ARG A 10 -23.38 12.15 2.52
C ARG A 10 -22.66 12.12 3.87
N CYS A 11 -23.37 11.77 4.93
CA CYS A 11 -22.78 11.32 6.18
C CYS A 11 -22.03 10.01 5.92
N CYS A 12 -20.71 10.10 5.74
CA CYS A 12 -19.82 8.93 5.88
C CYS A 12 -19.83 8.49 7.34
N MET A 13 -20.75 7.59 7.69
CA MET A 13 -20.73 6.67 8.84
C MET A 13 -19.75 7.07 9.97
N GLN A 14 -20.16 8.01 10.83
CA GLN A 14 -19.56 8.13 12.16
C GLN A 14 -20.00 6.91 12.97
N LYS A 15 -19.12 5.90 13.05
CA LYS A 15 -19.36 4.73 13.89
C LYS A 15 -19.19 5.13 15.35
N ASN A 16 -20.31 5.41 15.98
CA ASN A 16 -20.47 5.60 17.41
C ASN A 16 -20.01 4.32 18.15
N ARG A 17 -19.03 4.43 19.04
CA ARG A 17 -18.72 3.38 20.02
C ARG A 17 -18.53 4.04 21.39
N THR A 18 -19.30 3.50 22.32
CA THR A 18 -19.50 3.86 23.71
C THR A 18 -18.23 3.88 24.56
N ASP A 19 -18.25 4.79 25.53
CA ASP A 19 -17.32 5.00 26.62
C ASP A 19 -16.96 3.70 27.38
N LYS A 20 -15.65 3.43 27.49
CA LYS A 20 -15.04 2.63 28.55
C LYS A 20 -13.68 3.25 28.86
N ASN A 21 -13.52 3.73 30.08
CA ASN A 21 -12.27 4.24 30.66
C ASN A 21 -11.18 3.14 30.60
N ILE A 22 -10.42 3.12 29.51
CA ILE A 22 -9.20 2.34 29.33
C ILE A 22 -8.12 3.38 29.10
N HIS A 23 -7.01 3.29 29.83
CA HIS A 23 -5.80 4.10 29.60
C HIS A 23 -5.50 4.13 28.08
N HIS A 24 -5.93 5.22 27.43
CA HIS A 24 -5.84 5.37 25.99
C HIS A 24 -4.38 5.66 25.67
N HIS A 25 -3.58 4.61 25.45
CA HIS A 25 -2.41 4.79 24.61
C HIS A 25 -2.95 5.37 23.30
N PRO A 26 -2.45 6.53 22.84
CA PRO A 26 -2.93 7.07 21.59
C PRO A 26 -2.77 5.95 20.55
N PRO A 27 -3.84 5.61 19.80
CA PRO A 27 -3.67 4.83 18.58
C PRO A 27 -2.58 5.52 17.76
N MET A 28 -2.00 4.85 16.77
CA MET A 28 -0.99 5.46 15.90
C MET A 28 -1.31 6.90 15.42
N GLY A 29 -2.60 7.28 15.42
CA GLY A 29 -3.12 8.66 15.41
C GLY A 29 -2.31 9.74 16.14
N GLY A 30 -1.58 9.44 17.22
CA GLY A 30 -0.74 10.43 17.92
C GLY A 30 0.63 10.72 17.30
N LEU A 31 1.13 9.85 16.41
CA LEU A 31 2.43 10.05 15.77
C LEU A 31 2.31 11.04 14.60
N PRO A 32 3.33 11.88 14.32
CA PRO A 32 3.45 12.63 13.07
C PRO A 32 3.59 11.71 11.86
N ASP A 33 3.08 12.13 10.69
CA ASP A 33 3.15 11.33 9.47
C ASP A 33 4.60 11.04 9.03
N ASP A 34 5.52 11.98 9.21
CA ASP A 34 6.94 11.81 8.87
C ASP A 34 7.61 10.70 9.69
N LEU A 35 7.26 10.59 10.98
CA LEU A 35 7.78 9.54 11.85
C LEU A 35 7.24 8.17 11.44
N VAL A 36 5.97 8.12 11.05
CA VAL A 36 5.36 6.89 10.52
C VAL A 36 6.00 6.51 9.18
N ILE A 37 6.24 7.46 8.27
CA ILE A 37 6.96 7.22 7.01
C ILE A 37 8.38 6.71 7.27
N PHE A 38 9.08 7.24 8.27
CA PHE A 38 10.40 6.77 8.65
C PHE A 38 10.39 5.32 9.15
N ILE A 39 9.45 4.98 10.05
CA ILE A 39 9.27 3.61 10.54
C ILE A 39 8.93 2.68 9.38
N LEU A 40 7.97 3.07 8.54
CA LEU A 40 7.56 2.29 7.36
C LEU A 40 8.72 2.10 6.40
N SER A 41 9.55 3.12 6.18
CA SER A 41 10.75 3.01 5.35
C SER A 41 11.72 1.97 5.89
N LYS A 42 11.94 1.93 7.21
CA LYS A 42 12.80 0.93 7.85
C LYS A 42 12.20 -0.46 7.77
N LEU A 43 10.90 -0.59 8.01
CA LEU A 43 10.17 -1.86 7.83
C LEU A 43 10.26 -2.36 6.39
N SER A 44 10.02 -1.48 5.42
CA SER A 44 10.10 -1.75 3.98
C SER A 44 11.48 -2.25 3.54
N SER A 45 12.57 -1.81 4.18
CA SER A 45 13.90 -2.36 3.89
C SER A 45 14.15 -3.73 4.54
N SER A 46 13.38 -4.09 5.57
CA SER A 46 13.56 -5.32 6.36
C SER A 46 12.49 -6.39 6.13
N VAL A 47 11.48 -6.14 5.29
CA VAL A 47 10.44 -7.13 4.98
C VAL A 47 11.04 -8.37 4.33
N THR A 48 10.55 -9.53 4.75
CA THR A 48 11.09 -10.85 4.33
C THR A 48 10.21 -11.54 3.30
N SER A 49 8.99 -11.04 3.14
CA SER A 49 7.98 -11.52 2.19
C SER A 49 7.10 -10.37 1.68
N PRO A 50 6.42 -10.53 0.52
CA PRO A 50 5.43 -9.55 0.05
C PRO A 50 4.27 -9.38 1.04
N SER A 51 3.87 -10.45 1.73
CA SER A 51 2.77 -10.46 2.69
C SER A 51 3.01 -9.54 3.88
N ASP A 52 4.26 -9.43 4.35
CA ASP A 52 4.62 -8.56 5.48
C ASP A 52 4.23 -7.11 5.20
N PHE A 53 4.52 -6.65 3.97
CA PHE A 53 4.18 -5.29 3.54
C PHE A 53 2.69 -5.13 3.25
N ILE A 54 2.05 -6.14 2.65
CA ILE A 54 0.60 -6.11 2.39
C ILE A 54 -0.19 -6.02 3.71
N ASN A 55 0.21 -6.75 4.75
CA ASN A 55 -0.45 -6.69 6.06
C ASN A 55 -0.42 -5.27 6.65
N VAL A 56 0.69 -4.54 6.46
CA VAL A 56 0.78 -3.12 6.86
C VAL A 56 -0.23 -2.27 6.08
N LEU A 57 -0.34 -2.48 4.77
CA LEU A 57 -1.31 -1.78 3.92
C LEU A 57 -2.78 -2.05 4.33
N LEU A 58 -3.07 -3.23 4.88
CA LEU A 58 -4.41 -3.64 5.30
C LEU A 58 -4.77 -3.22 6.73
N THR A 59 -3.79 -2.82 7.55
CA THR A 59 -3.99 -2.55 8.98
C THR A 59 -4.93 -1.35 9.22
N CYS A 60 -4.67 -0.22 8.56
CA CYS A 60 -5.55 0.95 8.67
C CYS A 60 -5.41 1.90 7.48
N LYS A 61 -6.41 2.75 7.27
CA LYS A 61 -6.44 3.74 6.16
C LYS A 61 -5.22 4.67 6.18
N ARG A 62 -4.76 5.07 7.37
CA ARG A 62 -3.59 5.95 7.51
C ARG A 62 -2.31 5.25 7.08
N LEU A 63 -2.10 4.02 7.54
CA LEU A 63 -0.94 3.21 7.12
C LEU A 63 -0.98 2.91 5.62
N ASN A 64 -2.15 2.58 5.08
CA ASN A 64 -2.32 2.37 3.64
C ASN A 64 -1.85 3.59 2.83
N ARG A 65 -2.27 4.79 3.24
CA ARG A 65 -1.87 6.04 2.59
C ARG A 65 -0.37 6.28 2.69
N LEU A 66 0.21 6.16 3.88
CA LEU A 66 1.61 6.50 4.15
C LEU A 66 2.60 5.45 3.64
N ALA A 67 2.24 4.17 3.64
CA ALA A 67 3.10 3.11 3.10
C ALA A 67 3.21 3.17 1.58
N LEU A 68 2.26 3.82 0.91
CA LEU A 68 2.31 4.10 -0.53
C LEU A 68 2.97 5.44 -0.87
N ASP A 69 3.60 6.08 0.11
CA ASP A 69 4.46 7.26 -0.09
C ASP A 69 5.71 6.89 -0.89
N ARG A 70 6.20 7.85 -1.68
CA ARG A 70 7.35 7.66 -2.56
C ARG A 70 8.60 7.20 -1.78
N LEU A 71 8.84 7.78 -0.60
CA LEU A 71 10.02 7.44 0.21
C LEU A 71 9.98 6.00 0.70
N VAL A 72 8.81 5.52 1.13
CA VAL A 72 8.63 4.13 1.59
C VAL A 72 8.81 3.16 0.42
N LEU A 73 8.15 3.43 -0.71
CA LEU A 73 8.24 2.57 -1.88
C LEU A 73 9.65 2.53 -2.48
N SER A 74 10.40 3.63 -2.45
CA SER A 74 11.80 3.67 -2.92
C SER A 74 12.74 2.75 -2.14
N LYS A 75 12.37 2.40 -0.89
CA LYS A 75 13.19 1.62 0.06
C LYS A 75 12.72 0.18 0.25
N LEU A 76 11.70 -0.25 -0.50
CA LEU A 76 11.17 -1.61 -0.45
C LEU A 76 12.27 -2.62 -0.84
N GLY A 77 12.53 -3.60 0.01
CA GLY A 77 13.56 -4.62 -0.23
C GLY A 77 13.14 -5.65 -1.28
N ALA A 78 14.12 -6.33 -1.87
CA ALA A 78 13.93 -7.33 -2.93
C ALA A 78 12.90 -8.42 -2.59
N ARG A 79 12.88 -8.86 -1.33
CA ARG A 79 11.98 -9.91 -0.83
C ARG A 79 10.51 -9.50 -0.88
N ALA A 80 10.21 -8.21 -0.87
CA ALA A 80 8.85 -7.70 -1.06
C ALA A 80 8.31 -7.95 -2.47
N PHE A 81 9.19 -8.20 -3.44
CA PHE A 81 8.85 -8.47 -4.84
C PHE A 81 8.96 -9.94 -5.22
N ALA A 82 9.11 -10.85 -4.25
CA ALA A 82 9.26 -12.29 -4.46
C ALA A 82 7.96 -12.99 -4.90
N VAL A 83 7.29 -12.48 -5.93
CA VAL A 83 6.08 -13.04 -6.54
C VAL A 83 6.47 -13.86 -7.77
N LYS A 84 6.06 -15.13 -7.81
CA LYS A 84 6.31 -16.01 -8.96
C LYS A 84 5.68 -15.42 -10.23
N PRO A 85 6.37 -15.36 -11.38
CA PRO A 85 5.84 -14.77 -12.62
C PRO A 85 4.44 -15.27 -13.00
N LYS A 86 4.17 -16.58 -12.82
CA LYS A 86 2.85 -17.18 -13.06
C LYS A 86 1.69 -16.63 -12.22
N ASN A 87 1.99 -15.95 -11.11
CA ASN A 87 1.01 -15.35 -10.20
C ASN A 87 0.90 -13.83 -10.39
N TRP A 88 1.55 -13.27 -11.42
CA TRP A 88 1.48 -11.83 -11.67
C TRP A 88 0.11 -11.46 -12.20
N SER A 89 -0.53 -10.54 -11.48
CA SER A 89 -1.78 -9.91 -11.85
C SER A 89 -1.54 -8.49 -12.35
N ASP A 90 -2.54 -7.91 -13.00
CA ASP A 90 -2.58 -6.48 -13.34
C ASP A 90 -2.39 -5.57 -12.10
N SER A 91 -2.86 -5.98 -10.92
CA SER A 91 -2.57 -5.27 -9.68
C SER A 91 -1.10 -5.34 -9.25
N THR A 92 -0.43 -6.47 -9.51
CA THR A 92 1.00 -6.66 -9.23
C THR A 92 1.85 -5.79 -10.16
N ASP A 93 1.52 -5.76 -11.45
CA ASP A 93 2.21 -4.90 -12.44
C ASP A 93 2.06 -3.42 -12.09
N ARG A 94 0.83 -2.95 -11.79
CA ARG A 94 0.62 -1.56 -11.34
C ARG A 94 1.41 -1.22 -10.07
N PHE A 95 1.46 -2.13 -9.10
CA PHE A 95 2.22 -1.92 -7.87
C PHE A 95 3.73 -1.81 -8.15
N LEU A 96 4.27 -2.70 -8.98
CA LEU A 96 5.67 -2.67 -9.39
C LEU A 96 6.02 -1.39 -10.15
N ARG A 97 5.20 -0.98 -11.13
CA ARG A 97 5.38 0.29 -11.84
C ARG A 97 5.38 1.49 -10.91
N ARG A 98 4.51 1.48 -9.89
CA ARG A 98 4.50 2.54 -8.87
C ARG A 98 5.81 2.59 -8.09
N CYS A 99 6.37 1.43 -7.73
CA CYS A 99 7.68 1.36 -7.07
C CYS A 99 8.82 1.81 -7.99
N VAL A 100 8.78 1.49 -9.27
CA VAL A 100 9.74 1.98 -10.28
C VAL A 100 9.69 3.50 -10.39
N THR A 101 8.51 4.09 -10.54
CA THR A 101 8.34 5.55 -10.57
C THR A 101 8.79 6.23 -9.26
N ALA A 102 8.73 5.50 -8.14
CA ALA A 102 9.26 5.97 -6.87
C ALA A 102 10.81 5.94 -6.79
N GLY A 103 11.48 5.27 -7.72
CA GLY A 103 12.94 5.14 -7.77
C GLY A 103 13.48 3.86 -7.13
N ASN A 104 12.66 2.81 -7.00
CA ASN A 104 13.09 1.54 -6.42
C ASN A 104 13.85 0.67 -7.45
N VAL A 105 15.12 0.39 -7.17
CA VAL A 105 15.99 -0.42 -8.05
C VAL A 105 15.60 -1.89 -8.11
N GLU A 106 15.15 -2.47 -7.00
CA GLU A 106 14.69 -3.87 -6.92
C GLU A 106 13.42 -4.10 -7.74
N ALA A 107 12.50 -3.12 -7.72
CA ALA A 107 11.30 -3.14 -8.54
C ALA A 107 11.64 -3.04 -10.04
N CYS A 108 12.59 -2.18 -10.40
CA CYS A 108 13.04 -2.03 -11.79
C CYS A 108 13.66 -3.33 -12.31
N TYR A 109 14.52 -3.95 -11.49
CA TYR A 109 15.11 -5.26 -11.80
C TYR A 109 14.04 -6.34 -11.95
N THR A 110 13.10 -6.42 -11.01
CA THR A 110 12.03 -7.42 -11.02
C THR A 110 11.10 -7.25 -12.23
N LEU A 111 10.73 -6.02 -12.57
CA LEU A 111 9.90 -5.73 -13.74
C LEU A 111 10.62 -6.11 -15.04
N GLY A 112 11.92 -5.84 -15.15
CA GLY A 112 12.74 -6.24 -16.28
C GLY A 112 12.78 -7.77 -16.45
N MET A 113 12.96 -8.51 -15.36
CA MET A 113 13.00 -9.98 -15.40
C MET A 113 11.70 -10.61 -15.94
N VAL A 114 10.55 -10.02 -15.64
CA VAL A 114 9.26 -10.57 -16.12
C VAL A 114 8.86 -10.04 -17.49
N SER A 115 9.16 -8.79 -17.82
CA SER A 115 8.83 -8.19 -19.11
C SER A 115 9.65 -8.78 -20.27
N LEU A 116 10.82 -9.36 -19.96
CA LEU A 116 11.66 -10.07 -20.93
C LEU A 116 11.25 -11.54 -21.11
N HIS A 117 10.26 -12.04 -20.36
CA HIS A 117 9.73 -13.37 -20.60
C HIS A 117 8.82 -13.34 -21.83
N PRO A 118 9.07 -14.14 -22.89
CA PRO A 118 8.17 -14.20 -24.02
C PRO A 118 6.77 -14.63 -23.55
N PRO A 119 5.69 -14.10 -24.16
CA PRO A 119 4.34 -14.53 -23.81
C PRO A 119 4.23 -16.04 -24.06
N GLN A 120 4.10 -16.80 -22.98
CA GLN A 120 3.76 -18.22 -23.09
C GLN A 120 2.39 -18.29 -23.74
N HIS A 121 2.34 -18.78 -24.98
CA HIS A 121 1.12 -18.99 -25.72
C HIS A 121 0.23 -19.92 -24.89
N SER A 122 -0.74 -19.36 -24.17
CA SER A 122 -1.76 -20.12 -23.48
C SER A 122 -2.64 -20.75 -24.56
N ASN A 123 -2.29 -21.95 -25.01
CA ASN A 123 -3.23 -22.86 -25.65
C ASN A 123 -4.29 -23.17 -24.58
N LYS A 124 -5.39 -22.42 -24.64
CA LYS A 124 -6.63 -22.76 -23.95
C LYS A 124 -7.18 -23.97 -24.68
N SER A 125 -7.13 -25.12 -24.02
CA SER A 125 -7.92 -26.29 -24.39
C SER A 125 -9.38 -26.11 -24.00
#